data_AF-A0A520K111-F1
#
_entry.id   AF-A0A520K111-F1
#
_cell.length_a   1.000
_cell.length_b   1.000
_cell.length_c   1.000
_cell.angle_alpha   90.00
_cell.angle_beta   90.00
_cell.angle_gamma   90.00
#
_symmetry.space_group_name_H-M   'P 1'
#
loop_
_entity.id
_entity.type
_entity.pdbx_description
1 polymer ?
#
loop_
_entity_poly.entity_id
_entity_poly.type
_entity_poly.pdbx_seq_one_letter_code
_entity_poly.pdbx_strand_id
1 'polypeptide(L)' 'MLKTVHATYGGEVPRPKGIEIIRHAKTKTGSFLETARLLRLEGPDDWSSHIEDYLYGNRSGEDTE' A
#
# COMPACT_ATOMS: atom_id res chain seq x y z
N MET A 1 -32.28 9.48 -3.60
CA MET A 1 -32.83 8.42 -2.73
C MET A 1 -31.78 7.31 -2.69
N LEU A 2 -30.97 7.22 -1.62
CA LEU A 2 -29.96 6.17 -1.49
C LEU A 2 -30.62 4.89 -0.97
N LYS A 3 -30.30 3.75 -1.56
CA LYS A 3 -30.72 2.43 -1.08
C LYS A 3 -29.52 1.74 -0.46
N THR A 4 -29.63 1.44 0.83
CA THR A 4 -28.61 0.67 1.56
C THR A 4 -28.87 -0.81 1.33
N VAL A 5 -27.85 -1.53 0.86
CA VAL A 5 -27.91 -2.99 0.69
C VAL A 5 -27.21 -3.62 1.89
N HIS A 6 -27.96 -4.41 2.66
CA HIS A 6 -27.41 -5.24 3.72
C HIS A 6 -27.03 -6.59 3.14
N ALA A 7 -25.75 -6.96 3.26
CA ALA A 7 -25.25 -8.28 2.93
C ALA A 7 -24.70 -8.94 4.20
N THR A 8 -25.06 -10.20 4.41
CA THR A 8 -24.49 -11.05 5.46
C THR A 8 -23.42 -11.94 4.86
N TYR A 9 -22.26 -11.99 5.51
CA TYR A 9 -21.13 -12.81 5.07
C TYR A 9 -21.29 -14.25 5.57
N GLY A 10 -21.50 -15.19 4.65
CA GLY A 10 -21.84 -16.60 4.93
C GLY A 10 -20.70 -17.49 5.42
N GLY A 11 -19.57 -16.94 5.89
CA GLY A 11 -18.47 -17.71 6.49
C GLY A 11 -17.53 -18.42 5.53
N GLU A 12 -17.82 -18.45 4.23
CA GLU A 12 -16.86 -18.89 3.23
C GLU A 12 -15.89 -17.76 2.90
N VAL A 13 -14.60 -17.93 3.26
CA VAL A 13 -13.52 -17.06 2.76
C VAL A 13 -13.44 -17.25 1.26
N PRO A 14 -13.78 -16.22 0.45
CA PRO A 14 -13.61 -16.32 -0.99
C PRO A 14 -12.12 -16.52 -1.24
N ARG A 15 -11.75 -17.74 -1.61
CA ARG A 15 -10.42 -18.08 -2.07
C ARG A 15 -10.36 -17.70 -3.55
N PRO A 16 -9.73 -16.57 -3.92
CA PRO A 16 -9.61 -16.23 -5.32
C PRO A 16 -8.88 -17.38 -6.03
N LYS A 17 -9.51 -17.96 -7.06
CA LYS A 17 -8.95 -19.10 -7.82
C LYS A 17 -7.68 -18.75 -8.59
N GLY A 18 -7.30 -17.48 -8.60
CA GLY A 18 -6.02 -16.99 -9.05
C GLY A 18 -5.89 -15.56 -8.57
N ILE A 19 -4.80 -15.24 -7.86
CA ILE A 19 -4.34 -13.87 -7.80
C ILE A 19 -3.73 -13.62 -9.18
N GLU A 20 -4.50 -13.00 -10.07
CA GLU A 20 -3.91 -12.45 -11.29
C GLU A 20 -2.99 -11.31 -10.84
N ILE A 21 -1.70 -11.61 -10.71
CA ILE A 21 -0.69 -10.56 -10.65
C ILE A 21 -0.75 -9.89 -12.02
N ILE A 22 -1.48 -8.79 -12.09
CA ILE A 22 -1.45 -7.89 -13.24
C ILE A 22 0.00 -7.44 -13.33
N ARG A 23 0.78 -8.13 -14.17
CA ARG A 23 2.10 -7.68 -14.58
C ARG A 23 1.83 -6.41 -15.37
N HIS A 24 1.78 -5.29 -14.65
CA HIS A 24 1.76 -3.99 -15.27
C HIS A 24 2.90 -4.01 -16.27
N ALA A 25 2.56 -3.82 -17.55
CA ALA A 25 3.57 -3.62 -18.57
C ALA A 25 4.55 -2.61 -17.98
N LYS A 26 5.84 -2.96 -17.97
CA LYS A 26 6.94 -2.21 -17.36
C LYS A 26 7.05 -0.86 -18.06
N THR A 27 6.08 0.04 -17.84
CA THR A 27 6.33 1.46 -17.85
C THR A 27 7.49 1.63 -16.88
N LYS A 28 8.47 2.46 -17.21
CA LYS A 28 9.53 2.79 -16.26
C LYS A 28 8.84 3.49 -15.09
N THR A 29 8.32 2.72 -14.13
CA THR A 29 7.75 3.22 -12.89
C THR A 29 8.95 3.71 -12.13
N GLY A 30 9.16 5.03 -12.18
CA GLY A 30 10.18 5.67 -11.36
C GLY A 30 9.97 5.24 -9.91
N SER A 31 11.08 5.06 -9.19
CA SER A 31 10.99 4.72 -7.77
C SER A 31 10.31 5.88 -7.00
N PHE A 32 9.80 5.60 -5.81
CA PHE A 32 9.32 6.66 -4.91
C PHE A 32 10.39 7.73 -4.71
N LEU A 33 11.64 7.33 -4.43
CA LEU A 33 12.76 8.27 -4.22
C LEU A 33 13.07 9.09 -5.46
N GLU A 34 12.95 8.50 -6.65
CA GLU A 34 13.10 9.22 -7.91
C GLU A 34 12.00 10.28 -8.08
N THR A 35 10.76 9.92 -7.74
CA THR A 35 9.62 10.84 -7.75
C THR A 35 9.79 11.96 -6.73
N ALA A 36 10.23 11.64 -5.50
CA ALA A 36 10.50 12.60 -4.45
C ALA A 36 11.59 13.60 -4.85
N ARG A 37 12.67 13.13 -5.49
CA ARG A 37 13.72 13.99 -6.03
C ARG A 37 13.21 14.92 -7.13
N LEU A 38 12.38 14.40 -8.05
CA LEU A 38 11.78 15.20 -9.12
C LEU A 38 10.87 16.32 -8.56
N LEU A 39 10.14 16.02 -7.49
CA LEU A 39 9.27 16.97 -6.80
C LEU A 39 10.01 17.88 -5.82
N ARG A 40 11.34 17.72 -5.69
CA ARG A 40 12.18 18.47 -4.74
C ARG A 40 11.65 18.40 -3.31
N LEU A 41 11.15 17.23 -2.92
CA LEU A 41 10.74 16.98 -1.54
C LEU A 41 11.99 16.93 -0.67
N GLU A 42 11.98 17.71 0.41
CA GLU A 42 13.00 17.62 1.45
C GLU A 42 12.67 16.41 2.34
N GLY A 43 13.71 15.65 2.66
CA GLY A 43 13.59 14.39 3.37
C GLY A 43 14.83 14.13 4.22
N PRO A 44 14.69 13.36 5.31
CA PRO A 44 15.83 12.79 6.02
C PRO A 44 16.82 12.06 5.11
N ASP A 45 18.11 12.16 5.43
CA ASP A 45 19.21 11.54 4.67
C ASP A 45 19.11 10.01 4.61
N ASP A 46 18.35 9.40 5.52
CA ASP A 46 18.19 7.96 5.70
C ASP A 46 16.94 7.38 5.00
N TRP A 47 16.23 8.18 4.20
CA TRP A 47 15.05 7.75 3.43
C TRP A 47 15.23 6.42 2.71
N SER A 48 16.39 6.22 2.07
CA SER A 48 16.64 4.99 1.32
C SER A 48 16.73 3.74 2.21
N SER A 49 17.15 3.90 3.46
CA SER A 49 17.33 2.81 4.42
C SER A 49 16.08 2.54 5.25
N HIS A 50 15.23 3.56 5.47
CA HIS A 50 14.02 3.47 6.30
C HIS A 50 12.73 3.73 5.50
N ILE A 51 12.74 3.51 4.19
CA ILE A 51 11.59 3.86 3.33
C ILE A 51 10.29 3.19 3.78
N GLU A 52 10.38 1.95 4.24
CA GLU A 52 9.24 1.18 4.75
C GLU A 52 8.64 1.84 5.99
N ASP A 53 9.47 2.37 6.90
CA ASP A 53 9.03 3.04 8.11
C ASP A 53 8.29 4.34 7.78
N TYR A 54 8.77 5.10 6.78
CA TYR A 54 8.11 6.33 6.33
C TYR A 54 6.79 6.05 5.60
N LEU A 55 6.70 4.95 4.83
CA LEU A 55 5.51 4.62 4.05
C LEU A 55 4.42 3.95 4.89
N TYR A 56 4.80 3.11 5.86
CA TYR A 56 3.87 2.25 6.58
C TYR A 56 3.77 2.55 8.08
N GLY A 57 4.64 3.45 8.57
CA GLY A 57 4.89 3.63 10.00
C GLY A 57 5.67 2.44 10.56
N ASN A 58 6.59 2.68 11.49
CA ASN A 58 7.19 1.60 12.27
C ASN A 58 6.09 0.98 13.13
N ARG A 59 5.43 -0.06 12.64
CA ARG A 59 4.48 -0.86 13.41
C ARG A 59 5.25 -1.80 14.33
N SER A 60 6.03 -1.23 15.23
CA SER A 60 6.30 -1.89 16.50
C SER A 60 4.96 -2.01 17.21
N GLY A 61 4.40 -3.22 17.21
CA GLY A 61 3.03 -3.49 17.64
C GLY A 61 2.69 -2.99 19.03
N GLU A 62 2.04 -1.83 19.09
CA GLU A 62 1.23 -1.37 20.22
C GLU A 62 -0.15 -0.97 19.71
N ASP A 63 -0.86 -1.96 19.16
CA ASP A 63 -2.31 -2.02 19.33
C ASP A 63 -2.56 -2.86 20.58
N THR A 64 -2.21 -2.33 21.76
CA THR A 64 -2.78 -2.84 23.01
C THR A 64 -3.98 -1.96 23.33
N GLU A 65 -5.16 -2.51 23.05
CA GLU A 65 -6.39 -2.50 23.87
C GLU A 65 -7.68 -2.50 23.02
#